data_AF-A0A4S8HRH9-F1
#
_entry.id   AF-A0A4S8HRH9-F1
#
_cell.length_a   1.000
_cell.length_b   1.000
_cell.length_c   1.000
_cell.angle_alpha   90.00
_cell.angle_beta   90.00
_cell.angle_gamma   90.00
#
_symmetry.space_group_name_H-M   'P 1'
#
loop_
_entity.id
_entity.type
_entity.pdbx_description
1 polymer ?
#
loop_
_entity_poly.entity_id
_entity_poly.type
_entity_poly.pdbx_seq_one_letter_code
_entity_poly.pdbx_strand_id
1 'polypeptide(L)'
;MKMNFLIAICIMAVFEACTASNPVQKSWSVKEVQQWYNKDSVKTNSVLYRGTDNSSHHFLSQFIDKWVFLTINKNELSLPEVKPYKVDSAVKLGYYYVDPNNHFVKIREFN
;
A
#
# COMPACT_ATOMS: atom_id res chain seq x y z
N MET A 1 29.44 -47.08 11.31
CA MET A 1 28.03 -46.67 11.08
C MET A 1 27.73 -45.44 11.92
N LYS A 2 27.25 -44.35 11.29
CA LYS A 2 26.75 -43.06 11.84
C LYS A 2 27.43 -41.88 11.13
N MET A 3 27.12 -41.66 9.85
CA MET A 3 27.47 -40.39 9.20
C MET A 3 26.54 -40.00 8.04
N ASN A 4 25.30 -40.51 8.01
CA ASN A 4 24.38 -40.31 6.88
C ASN A 4 22.98 -39.82 7.31
N PHE A 5 22.86 -39.05 8.40
CA PHE A 5 21.54 -38.58 8.86
C PHE A 5 21.38 -37.06 8.85
N LEU A 6 22.47 -36.28 8.87
CA LEU A 6 22.39 -34.82 8.95
C LEU A 6 22.13 -34.12 7.61
N ILE A 7 22.39 -34.79 6.48
CA ILE A 7 22.22 -34.19 5.15
C ILE A 7 20.74 -34.15 4.73
N ALA A 8 19.93 -35.12 5.20
CA ALA A 8 18.52 -35.23 4.81
C ALA A 8 17.64 -34.10 5.40
N ILE A 9 18.03 -33.51 6.52
CA ILE A 9 17.23 -32.47 7.21
C ILE A 9 17.38 -31.09 6.53
N CYS A 10 18.50 -30.83 5.83
CA CYS A 10 18.73 -29.54 5.18
C CYS A 10 17.90 -29.35 3.90
N ILE A 11 17.43 -30.42 3.26
CA ILE A 11 16.75 -30.34 1.96
C ILE A 11 15.25 -30.04 2.11
N MET A 12 14.62 -30.40 3.24
CA MET A 12 13.21 -30.06 3.49
C MET A 12 12.98 -28.62 3.98
N ALA A 13 14.00 -27.92 4.47
CA ALA A 13 13.87 -26.55 4.97
C ALA A 13 13.82 -25.47 3.86
N VAL A 14 14.10 -25.82 2.60
CA VAL A 14 14.16 -24.84 1.50
C VAL A 14 12.79 -24.61 0.84
N PHE A 15 11.83 -25.52 1.02
CA PHE A 15 10.50 -25.37 0.40
C PHE A 15 9.54 -24.48 1.19
N GLU A 16 9.71 -24.33 2.50
CA GLU A 16 8.83 -23.47 3.31
C GLU A 16 9.19 -21.98 3.22
N ALA A 17 10.38 -21.63 2.73
CA ALA A 17 10.79 -20.23 2.54
C ALA A 17 10.15 -19.56 1.30
N CYS A 18 9.63 -20.33 0.35
CA CYS A 18 8.94 -19.79 -0.83
C CYS A 18 7.43 -19.56 -0.62
N THR A 19 6.88 -20.02 0.51
CA THR A 19 5.49 -19.76 0.92
C THR A 19 5.40 -18.70 2.00
N ALA A 20 6.38 -17.80 2.09
CA ALA A 20 6.12 -16.49 2.66
C ALA A 20 5.08 -15.84 1.75
N SER A 21 3.80 -16.10 2.05
CA SER A 21 2.68 -15.36 1.50
C SER A 21 2.99 -13.91 1.84
N ASN A 22 3.52 -13.17 0.86
CA ASN A 22 3.56 -11.73 0.93
C ASN A 22 2.17 -11.34 1.39
N PRO A 23 2.02 -10.68 2.57
CA PRO A 23 0.70 -10.37 3.08
C PRO A 23 -0.01 -9.63 1.96
N VAL A 24 -1.04 -10.26 1.38
CA VAL A 24 -1.74 -9.71 0.22
C VAL A 24 -2.29 -8.39 0.70
N GLN A 25 -1.63 -7.30 0.30
CA GLN A 25 -2.02 -5.97 0.70
C GLN A 25 -3.45 -5.80 0.17
N LYS A 26 -4.42 -5.68 1.10
CA LYS A 26 -5.83 -5.60 0.75
C LYS A 26 -5.99 -4.55 -0.36
N SER A 27 -6.53 -4.96 -1.50
CA SER A 27 -7.00 -4.03 -2.53
C SER A 27 -8.33 -3.46 -2.07
N TRP A 28 -8.45 -2.15 -2.11
CA TRP A 28 -9.64 -1.40 -1.74
C TRP A 28 -10.33 -0.92 -3.01
N SER A 29 -11.65 -0.96 -3.01
CA SER A 29 -12.43 -0.18 -3.96
C SER A 29 -12.47 1.30 -3.56
N VAL A 30 -12.70 2.17 -4.55
CA VAL A 30 -12.98 3.61 -4.33
C VAL A 30 -14.04 3.81 -3.25
N LYS A 31 -15.12 3.04 -3.30
CA LYS A 31 -16.24 3.12 -2.34
C LYS A 31 -15.83 2.70 -0.93
N GLU A 32 -15.05 1.62 -0.79
CA GLU A 32 -14.55 1.20 0.52
C GLU A 32 -13.64 2.27 1.13
N VAL A 33 -12.77 2.89 0.33
CA VAL A 33 -11.92 3.99 0.80
C VAL A 33 -12.78 5.16 1.27
N GLN A 34 -13.79 5.57 0.50
CA GLN A 34 -14.71 6.64 0.92
C GLN A 34 -15.49 6.31 2.19
N GLN A 35 -15.98 5.08 2.33
CA GLN A 35 -16.70 4.64 3.54
C GLN A 35 -15.81 4.64 4.77
N TRP A 36 -14.60 4.07 4.65
CA TRP A 36 -13.60 4.09 5.70
C TRP A 36 -13.20 5.53 6.04
N TYR A 37 -12.96 6.35 5.02
CA TYR A 37 -12.61 7.75 5.17
C TYR A 37 -13.70 8.48 5.96
N ASN A 38 -14.97 8.42 5.56
CA ASN A 38 -16.06 9.10 6.28
C ASN A 38 -16.31 8.60 7.70
N LYS A 39 -16.01 7.33 7.99
CA LYS A 39 -16.20 6.74 9.31
C LYS A 39 -15.09 7.13 10.28
N ASP A 40 -13.84 7.07 9.80
CA ASP A 40 -12.65 7.12 10.65
C ASP A 40 -11.88 8.46 10.49
N SER A 41 -12.19 9.30 9.50
CA SER A 41 -11.51 10.58 9.21
C SER A 41 -11.92 11.77 10.08
N VAL A 42 -12.02 11.58 11.38
CA VAL A 42 -12.48 12.62 12.32
C VAL A 42 -11.61 13.90 12.30
N LYS A 43 -10.40 13.88 11.70
CA LYS A 43 -9.48 15.04 11.65
C LYS A 43 -8.67 15.25 10.35
N THR A 44 -8.74 14.37 9.36
CA THR A 44 -7.87 14.46 8.17
C THR A 44 -8.68 14.64 6.90
N ASN A 45 -8.62 15.83 6.30
CA ASN A 45 -9.34 16.17 5.06
C ASN A 45 -8.65 15.63 3.79
N SER A 46 -7.70 14.69 3.92
CA SER A 46 -6.97 14.16 2.78
C SER A 46 -6.22 12.87 3.04
N VAL A 47 -5.96 12.10 1.99
CA VAL A 47 -4.98 11.00 1.97
C VAL A 47 -3.78 11.36 1.09
N LEU A 48 -2.60 10.87 1.43
CA LEU A 48 -1.36 11.14 0.70
C LEU A 48 -1.20 10.13 -0.44
N TYR A 49 -1.19 10.61 -1.69
CA TYR A 49 -0.86 9.79 -2.85
C TYR A 49 0.64 9.51 -2.91
N ARG A 50 1.01 8.23 -3.04
CA ARG A 50 2.40 7.74 -3.02
C ARG A 50 2.91 7.32 -4.39
N GLY A 51 2.03 7.28 -5.38
CA GLY A 51 2.38 6.88 -6.74
C GLY A 51 1.56 5.68 -7.21
N THR A 52 1.94 5.18 -8.37
CA THR A 52 1.25 4.10 -9.07
C THR A 52 2.26 3.12 -9.61
N ASP A 53 2.00 1.85 -9.42
CA ASP A 53 2.77 0.77 -10.03
C ASP A 53 2.01 0.20 -11.25
N ASN A 54 2.31 -1.05 -11.61
CA ASN A 54 1.68 -1.68 -12.77
C ASN A 54 0.19 -1.96 -12.58
N SER A 55 -0.30 -2.13 -11.35
CA SER A 55 -1.67 -2.58 -11.07
C SER A 55 -2.48 -1.60 -10.24
N SER A 56 -1.84 -0.74 -9.45
CA SER A 56 -2.51 -0.04 -8.36
C SER A 56 -2.01 1.37 -8.10
N HIS A 57 -2.92 2.23 -7.67
CA HIS A 57 -2.66 3.50 -7.02
C HIS A 57 -2.43 3.27 -5.53
N HIS A 58 -1.34 3.82 -5.01
CA HIS A 58 -0.94 3.70 -3.61
C HIS A 58 -1.19 4.99 -2.87
N PHE A 59 -1.83 4.89 -1.71
CA PHE A 59 -2.08 6.02 -0.81
C PHE A 59 -1.72 5.67 0.63
N LEU A 60 -1.55 6.71 1.43
CA LEU A 60 -1.21 6.63 2.83
C LEU A 60 -2.02 7.63 3.62
N SER A 61 -2.56 7.20 4.75
CA SER A 61 -3.17 8.08 5.73
C SER A 61 -2.54 7.85 7.09
N GLN A 62 -2.31 8.93 7.83
CA GLN A 62 -1.89 8.86 9.23
C GLN A 62 -3.08 9.22 10.12
N PHE A 63 -3.45 8.29 11.00
CA PHE A 63 -4.51 8.47 11.98
C PHE A 63 -3.94 8.37 13.39
N ILE A 64 -3.68 9.53 13.99
CA ILE A 64 -3.09 9.66 15.34
C ILE A 64 -1.78 8.84 15.41
N ASP A 65 -1.87 7.57 15.80
CA ASP A 65 -0.75 6.65 16.00
C ASP A 65 -0.72 5.47 14.99
N LYS A 66 -1.63 5.43 14.00
CA LYS A 66 -1.70 4.33 13.02
C LYS A 66 -1.58 4.83 11.59
N TRP A 67 -0.68 4.18 10.84
CA TRP A 67 -0.59 4.33 9.40
C TRP A 67 -1.56 3.36 8.70
N VAL A 68 -2.34 3.88 7.77
CA VAL A 68 -3.22 3.09 6.92
C VAL A 68 -2.74 3.20 5.49
N PHE A 69 -2.32 2.07 4.93
CA PHE A 69 -1.92 1.95 3.53
C PHE A 69 -3.13 1.54 2.71
N LEU A 70 -3.50 2.38 1.75
CA LEU A 70 -4.65 2.15 0.88
C LEU A 70 -4.12 1.87 -0.52
N THR A 71 -4.65 0.83 -1.14
CA THR A 71 -4.25 0.40 -2.49
C THR A 71 -5.52 0.29 -3.30
N ILE A 72 -5.65 1.05 -4.38
CA ILE A 72 -6.81 1.03 -5.26
C ILE A 72 -6.37 0.54 -6.63
N ASN A 73 -7.12 -0.38 -7.24
CA ASN A 73 -6.80 -0.87 -8.57
C ASN A 73 -6.79 0.30 -9.57
N LYS A 74 -5.77 0.33 -10.43
CA LYS A 74 -5.58 1.38 -11.44
C LYS A 74 -6.77 1.53 -12.39
N ASN A 75 -7.54 0.47 -12.60
CA ASN A 75 -8.71 0.48 -13.48
C ASN A 75 -9.97 1.06 -12.81
N GLU A 76 -10.00 1.18 -11.47
CA GLU A 76 -11.15 1.70 -10.73
C GLU A 76 -11.08 3.21 -10.48
N LEU A 77 -9.89 3.79 -10.61
CA LEU A 77 -9.65 5.20 -10.29
C LEU A 77 -8.77 5.82 -11.36
N SER A 78 -9.24 6.91 -11.99
CA SER A 78 -8.42 7.72 -12.87
C SER A 78 -7.89 8.93 -12.10
N LEU A 79 -6.56 9.14 -12.12
CA LEU A 79 -5.92 10.30 -11.52
C LEU A 79 -5.36 11.22 -12.62
N PRO A 80 -5.52 12.56 -12.49
CA PRO A 80 -5.04 13.51 -13.51
C PRO A 80 -3.51 13.59 -13.58
N GLU A 81 -2.80 13.33 -12.47
CA GLU A 81 -1.35 13.39 -12.40
C GLU A 81 -0.77 12.09 -11.81
N VAL A 82 -0.44 11.13 -12.67
CA VAL A 82 0.14 9.86 -12.22
C VAL A 82 1.66 9.99 -12.05
N LYS A 83 2.17 9.58 -10.87
CA LYS A 83 3.61 9.48 -10.58
C LYS A 83 3.99 8.02 -10.30
N PRO A 84 5.21 7.59 -10.62
CA PRO A 84 5.63 6.22 -10.33
C PRO A 84 5.66 5.96 -8.83
N TYR A 85 5.14 4.81 -8.39
CA TYR A 85 5.32 4.35 -7.01
C TYR A 85 6.79 3.99 -6.81
N LYS A 86 7.47 4.70 -5.90
CA LYS A 86 8.87 4.44 -5.55
C LYS A 86 8.93 4.06 -4.08
N VAL A 87 9.26 2.81 -3.80
CA VAL A 87 9.37 2.26 -2.43
C VAL A 87 10.62 2.77 -1.71
N ASP A 88 11.63 3.23 -2.46
CA ASP A 88 13.02 3.34 -1.97
C ASP A 88 13.46 4.69 -1.38
N SER A 89 12.57 5.67 -1.18
CA SER A 89 13.01 6.97 -0.65
C SER A 89 12.56 7.17 0.80
N ALA A 90 13.49 6.98 1.73
CA ALA A 90 13.36 7.40 3.14
C ALA A 90 13.08 8.91 3.30
N VAL A 91 13.17 9.69 2.23
CA VAL A 91 13.07 11.17 2.23
C VAL A 91 11.68 11.66 1.85
N LYS A 92 10.88 10.87 1.13
CA LYS A 92 9.59 11.33 0.58
C LYS A 92 8.47 10.31 0.79
N LEU A 93 7.54 10.61 1.71
CA LEU A 93 6.42 9.72 2.04
C LEU A 93 5.40 9.60 0.89
N GLY A 94 5.27 10.63 0.03
CA GLY A 94 4.38 10.64 -1.12
C GLY A 94 4.54 11.90 -2.00
N TYR A 95 3.63 12.12 -2.95
CA TYR A 95 3.70 13.20 -3.92
C TYR A 95 2.76 14.37 -3.60
N TYR A 96 1.48 14.09 -3.36
CA TYR A 96 0.47 15.12 -3.10
C TYR A 96 -0.70 14.53 -2.32
N TYR A 97 -1.45 15.41 -1.65
CA TYR A 97 -2.65 15.06 -0.91
C TYR A 97 -3.88 15.10 -1.82
N VAL A 98 -4.80 14.16 -1.62
CA VAL A 98 -6.08 14.06 -2.35
C VAL A 98 -7.28 13.96 -1.42
N ASP A 99 -8.46 14.35 -1.91
CA ASP A 99 -9.75 14.17 -1.23
C ASP A 99 -10.48 12.91 -1.75
N PRO A 100 -10.58 11.82 -0.97
CA PRO A 100 -11.32 10.62 -1.37
C PRO A 100 -12.80 10.88 -1.68
N ASN A 101 -13.44 11.83 -1.00
CA ASN A 101 -14.86 12.15 -1.20
C ASN A 101 -15.11 13.00 -2.43
N ASN A 102 -14.09 13.71 -2.92
CA ASN A 102 -14.17 14.50 -4.14
C ASN A 102 -13.33 13.88 -5.26
N HIS A 103 -13.62 12.62 -5.59
CA HIS A 103 -13.02 11.87 -6.71
C HIS A 103 -11.48 11.83 -6.69
N PHE A 104 -10.87 11.83 -5.50
CA PHE A 104 -9.41 11.81 -5.34
C PHE A 104 -8.73 13.01 -6.03
N VAL A 105 -9.41 14.15 -6.09
CA VAL A 105 -8.82 15.39 -6.61
C VAL A 105 -7.63 15.81 -5.75
N LYS A 106 -6.57 16.27 -6.41
CA LYS A 106 -5.39 16.84 -5.75
C LYS A 106 -5.77 18.12 -5.00
N ILE A 107 -5.42 18.19 -3.71
CA ILE A 107 -5.65 19.35 -2.85
C ILE A 107 -4.37 20.20 -2.75
N ARG A 108 -3.22 19.57 -2.50
CA ARG A 108 -1.92 20.25 -2.31
C ARG A 108 -0.75 19.29 -2.48
N GLU A 109 0.43 19.82 -2.77
CA GLU A 109 1.67 19.03 -2.81
C GLU A 109 2.06 18.48 -1.43
N PHE A 110 2.81 17.38 -1.43
CA PHE A 110 3.55 16.90 -0.27
C PHE A 110 4.95 17.51 -0.32
N ASN A 111 5.19 18.47 0.58
CA ASN A 111 6.47 19.19 0.72
C ASN A 111 7.67 18.25 0.83
#